data_AF-A0A951XKC0-F1
#
_entry.id   AF-A0A951XKC0-F1
#
_cell.length_a   1.000
_cell.length_b   1.000
_cell.length_c   1.000
_cell.angle_alpha   90.00
_cell.angle_beta   90.00
_cell.angle_gamma   90.00
#
_symmetry.space_group_name_H-M   'P 1'
#
loop_
_entity.id
_entity.type
_entity.pdbx_description
1 polymer ?
#
loop_
_entity_poly.entity_id
_entity_poly.type
_entity_poly.pdbx_seq_one_letter_code
_entity_poly.pdbx_strand_id
1 'polypeptide(L)'
;MNLALHLLGIDPPANPVSLVPQHAPATRNPITQADVLSAIRECPSTAAEIAAEYGASTKTVGNHIARLHAARLVMPVGMAEAWNRPARIWGPA
;
A
#
# COMPACT_ATOMS: atom_id res chain seq x y z
N MET A 1 -26.06 -12.18 71.89
CA MET A 1 -24.74 -11.56 72.15
C MET A 1 -23.67 -12.57 71.79
N ASN A 2 -22.86 -12.21 70.78
CA ASN A 2 -21.50 -12.63 70.42
C ASN A 2 -21.32 -12.82 68.91
N LEU A 3 -20.57 -11.85 68.41
CA LEU A 3 -20.07 -11.56 67.08
C LEU A 3 -19.02 -12.60 66.68
N ALA A 4 -19.10 -13.13 65.45
CA ALA A 4 -17.95 -13.71 64.77
C ALA A 4 -18.08 -13.45 63.26
N LEU A 5 -17.53 -12.30 62.83
CA LEU A 5 -17.10 -12.07 61.45
C LEU A 5 -16.11 -13.17 61.07
N HIS A 6 -16.24 -13.75 59.88
CA HIS A 6 -15.15 -13.96 58.92
C HIS A 6 -15.79 -14.15 57.54
N LEU A 7 -15.97 -13.02 56.85
CA LEU A 7 -16.27 -12.96 55.42
C LEU A 7 -14.97 -13.31 54.66
N LEU A 8 -14.92 -14.53 54.13
CA LEU A 8 -14.04 -14.93 53.04
C LEU A 8 -14.99 -15.47 51.97
N GLY A 9 -15.42 -14.67 51.00
CA GLY A 9 -14.56 -13.99 50.05
C GLY A 9 -14.37 -14.87 48.83
N ILE A 10 -15.47 -15.25 48.18
CA ILE A 10 -15.48 -15.71 46.78
C ILE A 10 -16.66 -15.02 46.10
N ASP A 11 -16.42 -13.78 45.71
CA ASP A 11 -17.22 -13.09 44.71
C ASP A 11 -17.02 -13.84 43.38
N PRO A 12 -18.08 -14.22 42.64
CA PRO A 12 -17.91 -14.83 41.33
C PRO A 12 -17.16 -13.83 40.43
N PRO A 13 -16.14 -14.24 39.65
CA PRO A 13 -15.49 -13.31 38.73
C PRO A 13 -16.51 -12.87 37.67
N ALA A 14 -17.16 -11.74 37.94
CA ALA A 14 -17.79 -10.88 36.96
C ALA A 14 -16.67 -10.32 36.07
N ASN A 15 -16.17 -11.16 35.17
CA ASN A 15 -15.26 -10.73 34.13
C ASN A 15 -16.06 -10.69 32.83
N PRO A 16 -16.70 -9.55 32.50
CA PRO A 16 -17.20 -9.32 31.17
C PRO A 16 -15.98 -9.27 30.27
N VAL A 17 -15.63 -10.41 29.66
CA VAL A 17 -14.76 -10.41 28.48
C VAL A 17 -15.51 -9.59 27.46
N SER A 18 -15.13 -8.32 27.43
CA SER A 18 -15.52 -7.33 26.45
C SER A 18 -15.19 -7.97 25.12
N LEU A 19 -16.22 -8.49 24.44
CA LEU A 19 -16.20 -8.79 23.03
C LEU A 19 -16.12 -7.44 22.31
N VAL A 20 -15.00 -6.73 22.52
CA VAL A 20 -14.56 -5.72 21.59
C VAL A 20 -14.30 -6.53 20.32
N PRO A 21 -15.03 -6.30 19.23
CA PRO A 21 -14.55 -6.74 17.94
C PRO A 21 -13.21 -6.03 17.79
N GLN A 22 -12.12 -6.76 17.97
CA GLN A 22 -10.84 -6.31 17.44
C GLN A 22 -11.09 -6.25 15.95
N HIS A 23 -11.49 -5.06 15.49
CA HIS A 23 -11.41 -4.67 14.10
C HIS A 23 -9.92 -4.78 13.78
N ALA A 24 -9.49 -5.99 13.45
CA ALA A 24 -8.22 -6.25 12.84
C ALA A 24 -8.18 -5.23 11.69
N PRO A 25 -7.15 -4.36 11.64
CA PRO A 25 -7.06 -3.40 10.56
C PRO A 25 -7.21 -4.21 9.28
N ALA A 26 -8.26 -3.92 8.52
CA ALA A 26 -8.48 -4.57 7.24
C ALA A 26 -7.12 -4.54 6.55
N THR A 27 -6.53 -5.71 6.35
CA THR A 27 -5.27 -5.89 5.64
C THR A 27 -5.56 -5.46 4.21
N ARG A 28 -5.57 -4.14 3.98
CA ARG A 28 -5.56 -3.54 2.65
C ARG A 28 -4.30 -4.09 2.04
N ASN A 29 -4.48 -5.04 1.13
CA ASN A 29 -3.36 -5.67 0.45
C ASN A 29 -2.43 -4.57 -0.03
N PRO A 30 -1.13 -4.66 0.27
CA PRO A 30 -0.18 -3.66 -0.18
C PRO A 30 -0.25 -3.58 -1.70
N ILE A 31 -0.30 -2.36 -2.25
CA ILE A 31 -0.29 -2.15 -3.69
C ILE A 31 0.90 -2.89 -4.30
N THR A 32 0.65 -3.66 -5.34
CA THR A 32 1.69 -4.43 -6.02
C THR A 32 2.24 -3.67 -7.21
N GLN A 33 3.40 -4.12 -7.71
CA GLN A 33 3.96 -3.60 -8.95
C GLN A 33 3.03 -3.86 -10.17
N ALA A 34 2.25 -4.94 -10.15
CA ALA A 34 1.31 -5.28 -11.21
C ALA A 34 0.13 -4.30 -11.24
N ASP A 35 -0.38 -3.91 -10.06
CA ASP A 35 -1.47 -2.94 -9.95
C ASP A 35 -1.05 -1.57 -10.50
N VAL A 36 0.16 -1.12 -10.12
CA VAL A 36 0.74 0.14 -10.64
C VAL A 36 0.90 0.09 -12.16
N LEU A 37 1.33 -1.05 -12.71
CA LEU A 37 1.45 -1.21 -14.17
C LEU A 37 0.07 -1.20 -14.84
N SER A 38 -0.95 -1.84 -14.26
CA SER A 38 -2.31 -1.82 -14.80
C SER A 38 -2.87 -0.41 -14.85
N ALA A 39 -2.75 0.33 -13.74
CA ALA A 39 -3.21 1.71 -13.65
C ALA A 39 -2.59 2.60 -14.74
N ILE A 40 -1.28 2.52 -14.94
CA ILE A 40 -0.57 3.28 -15.99
C ILE A 40 -1.00 2.89 -17.41
N ARG A 41 -1.33 1.60 -17.63
CA ARG A 41 -1.79 1.11 -18.95
C ARG A 41 -3.21 1.56 -19.28
N GLU A 42 -4.07 1.65 -18.28
CA GLU A 42 -5.45 2.14 -18.44
C GLU A 42 -5.46 3.64 -18.71
N CYS A 43 -4.71 4.41 -17.91
CA CYS A 43 -4.58 5.84 -18.08
C CYS A 43 -3.17 6.30 -17.67
N PRO A 44 -2.46 7.09 -18.49
CA PRO A 44 -1.22 7.72 -18.05
C PRO A 44 -1.46 8.61 -16.83
N SER A 45 -0.98 8.17 -15.67
CA SER A 45 -1.18 8.85 -14.39
C SER A 45 0.14 9.02 -13.63
N THR A 46 0.16 10.01 -12.76
CA THR A 46 1.27 10.31 -11.84
C THR A 46 1.26 9.37 -10.64
N ALA A 47 2.42 9.27 -9.97
CA ALA A 47 2.52 8.49 -8.73
C ALA A 47 1.56 8.98 -7.63
N ALA A 48 1.21 10.26 -7.62
CA ALA A 48 0.29 10.86 -6.65
C ALA A 48 -1.16 10.42 -6.90
N GLU A 49 -1.60 10.39 -8.15
CA GLU A 49 -2.94 9.96 -8.54
C GLU A 49 -3.14 8.47 -8.24
N ILE A 50 -2.18 7.63 -8.63
CA ILE A 50 -2.20 6.19 -8.33
C ILE A 50 -2.16 5.94 -6.82
N ALA A 51 -1.38 6.71 -6.07
CA ALA A 51 -1.35 6.58 -4.61
C ALA A 51 -2.69 6.94 -3.95
N ALA A 52 -3.37 7.98 -4.46
CA ALA A 52 -4.69 8.38 -3.97
C ALA A 52 -5.76 7.33 -4.29
N GLU A 53 -5.77 6.80 -5.51
CA GLU A 53 -6.73 5.78 -5.96
C GLU A 53 -6.61 4.48 -5.16
N TYR A 54 -5.38 4.00 -4.95
CA TYR A 54 -5.11 2.74 -4.26
C TYR A 54 -4.96 2.90 -2.73
N GLY A 55 -5.06 4.12 -2.20
CA GLY A 55 -4.86 4.40 -0.77
C GLY A 55 -3.47 4.00 -0.28
N ALA A 56 -2.45 4.19 -1.10
CA ALA A 56 -1.06 3.82 -0.85
C ALA A 56 -0.17 5.06 -0.63
N SER A 57 1.05 4.85 -0.14
CA SER A 57 2.01 5.95 -0.05
C SER A 57 2.58 6.29 -1.44
N THR A 58 2.71 7.59 -1.74
CA THR A 58 3.35 8.07 -2.98
C THR A 58 4.78 7.55 -3.14
N LYS A 59 5.50 7.36 -2.02
CA LYS A 59 6.84 6.76 -1.99
C LYS A 59 6.81 5.29 -2.45
N THR A 60 5.84 4.51 -1.98
CA THR A 60 5.67 3.10 -2.37
C THR A 60 5.39 3.01 -3.87
N VAL A 61 4.43 3.79 -4.37
CA VAL A 61 4.08 3.84 -5.79
C VAL A 61 5.29 4.29 -6.63
N GLY A 62 6.00 5.34 -6.20
CA GLY A 62 7.22 5.82 -6.87
C GLY A 62 8.30 4.75 -6.99
N ASN A 63 8.50 3.94 -5.95
CA ASN A 63 9.43 2.80 -5.99
C ASN A 63 9.01 1.74 -7.02
N HIS A 64 7.72 1.44 -7.12
CA HIS A 64 7.21 0.51 -8.15
C HIS A 64 7.39 1.07 -9.56
N ILE A 65 7.09 2.35 -9.79
CA ILE A 65 7.30 3.02 -11.07
C ILE A 65 8.79 3.00 -11.47
N ALA A 66 9.69 3.27 -10.54
CA ALA A 66 11.13 3.21 -10.80
C ALA A 66 11.60 1.80 -11.22
N ARG A 67 11.07 0.75 -10.57
CA ARG A 67 11.36 -0.65 -10.95
C ARG A 67 10.80 -0.99 -12.34
N LEU A 68 9.59 -0.56 -12.64
CA LEU A 68 8.97 -0.73 -13.96
C LEU A 68 9.75 0.00 -15.05
N HIS A 69 10.27 1.20 -14.76
CA HIS A 69 11.10 1.98 -15.68
C HIS A 69 12.45 1.31 -15.92
N ALA A 70 13.11 0.81 -14.86
CA ALA A 70 14.35 0.05 -14.99
C ALA A 70 14.16 -1.24 -15.83
N ALA A 71 12.99 -1.87 -15.72
CA ALA A 71 12.58 -3.00 -16.55
C ALA A 71 12.11 -2.60 -17.97
N ARG A 72 12.13 -1.30 -18.32
CA ARG A 72 11.68 -0.75 -19.60
C ARG A 72 10.20 -1.03 -19.93
N LEU A 73 9.36 -1.17 -18.90
CA LEU A 73 7.91 -1.42 -19.03
C LEU A 73 7.08 -0.13 -19.03
N VAL A 74 7.58 0.92 -18.39
CA VAL A 74 6.96 2.26 -18.35
C VAL A 74 8.02 3.32 -18.57
N MET A 75 7.61 4.50 -18.99
CA MET A 75 8.51 5.63 -19.27
C MET A 75 7.81 6.95 -18.93
N PRO A 76 8.53 7.95 -18.39
CA PRO A 76 7.97 9.28 -18.17
C PRO A 76 7.52 9.91 -19.49
N VAL A 77 6.36 10.56 -19.50
CA VAL A 77 5.81 11.22 -20.71
C VAL A 77 6.81 12.22 -21.32
N GLY A 78 7.55 12.96 -20.49
CA GLY A 78 8.59 13.90 -20.96
C GLY A 78 9.84 13.24 -21.57
N MET A 79 10.01 11.93 -21.42
CA MET A 79 11.11 11.14 -22.02
C MET A 79 10.66 10.31 -23.22
N ALA A 80 9.35 10.26 -23.51
CA ALA A 80 8.80 9.46 -24.60
C ALA A 80 9.34 9.83 -25.98
N GLU A 81 9.64 11.11 -26.18
CA GLU A 81 10.21 11.60 -27.42
C GLU A 81 11.63 11.06 -27.69
N ALA A 82 12.43 10.83 -26.64
CA ALA A 82 13.79 10.30 -26.78
C ALA A 82 13.81 8.79 -27.10
N TRP A 83 12.78 8.05 -26.67
CA TRP A 83 12.66 6.61 -26.92
C TRP A 83 12.06 6.30 -28.29
N ASN A 84 11.19 7.18 -28.80
CA ASN A 84 10.63 7.10 -30.14
C ASN A 84 11.53 7.68 -31.23
N ARG A 85 12.61 8.40 -30.87
CA ARG A 85 13.62 8.77 -31.87
C ARG A 85 14.31 7.48 -32.30
N PRO A 86 14.24 7.09 -33.59
CA PRO A 86 15.08 6.00 -34.08
C PRO A 86 16.51 6.37 -33.70
N ALA A 87 17.21 5.45 -33.02
CA ALA A 87 18.61 5.63 -32.72
C ALA A 87 19.27 6.10 -34.01
N ARG A 88 19.71 7.36 -34.04
CA ARG A 88 20.33 7.96 -35.21
C ARG A 88 21.61 7.15 -35.37
N ILE A 89 21.54 6.10 -36.19
CA ILE A 89 22.66 5.23 -36.49
C ILE A 89 23.71 6.21 -37.02
N TRP A 90 24.79 6.37 -36.28
CA TRP A 90 25.93 7.12 -36.77
C TRP A 90 26.40 6.42 -38.03
N GLY A 91 25.96 6.91 -39.19
CA GLY A 91 26.57 6.56 -40.45
C GLY A 91 27.97 7.16 -40.42
N PRO A 92 29.02 6.40 -40.78
CA PRO A 92 30.33 6.99 -40.97
C PRO A 92 30.24 7.90 -42.21
N ALA A 93 30.61 9.16 -42.04
CA ALA A 93 31.10 10.00 -43.13
C ALA A 93 32.56 10.34 -42.82
#